data_AF-A0A060CHI4-F1
#
_entry.id   AF-A0A060CHI4-F1
#
_cell.length_a   1.000
_cell.length_b   1.000
_cell.length_c   1.000
_cell.angle_alpha   90.00
_cell.angle_beta   90.00
_cell.angle_gamma   90.00
#
_symmetry.space_group_name_H-M   'P 1'
#
loop_
_entity.id
_entity.type
_entity.pdbx_description
1 polymer ?
#
loop_
_entity_poly.entity_id
_entity_poly.type
_entity_poly.pdbx_seq_one_letter_code
_entity_poly.pdbx_strand_id
1 'polypeptide(L)'
;MGRLVIVSNRVPAVRDRAQPAGGLAVALRDAVQGQECLWFGWSGQQIPDDEGEDRRVSIDTVDNVTYATVDLTKSEYNGFYEGYS
;
A
#
# COMPACT_ATOMS: atom_id res chain seq x y z
N MET A 1 -23.54 -6.53 -3.27
CA MET A 1 -22.16 -7.06 -3.30
C MET A 1 -21.29 -6.16 -2.45
N GLY A 2 -20.37 -6.72 -1.66
CA GLY A 2 -19.43 -5.96 -0.83
C GLY A 2 -18.15 -5.62 -1.62
N ARG A 3 -17.44 -4.59 -1.18
CA ARG A 3 -16.14 -4.19 -1.74
C ARG A 3 -15.02 -5.00 -1.06
N LEU A 4 -14.08 -5.55 -1.83
CA LEU A 4 -12.88 -6.18 -1.27
C LEU A 4 -11.95 -5.09 -0.73
N VAL A 5 -11.45 -5.26 0.50
CA VAL A 5 -10.45 -4.36 1.09
C VAL A 5 -9.24 -5.18 1.52
N ILE A 6 -8.11 -4.94 0.88
CA ILE A 6 -6.82 -5.56 1.18
C ILE A 6 -6.00 -4.56 2.00
N VAL A 7 -5.49 -4.99 3.15
CA VAL A 7 -4.58 -4.20 3.99
C VAL A 7 -3.26 -4.95 4.06
N SER A 8 -2.17 -4.35 3.58
CA SER A 8 -0.84 -4.95 3.62
C SER A 8 0.21 -3.97 4.11
N ASN A 9 1.29 -4.52 4.68
CA ASN A 9 2.42 -3.73 5.14
C ASN A 9 3.09 -2.94 4.01
N ARG A 10 3.08 -3.45 2.77
CA ARG A 10 3.64 -2.78 1.61
C ARG A 10 2.71 -2.88 0.42
N VAL A 11 2.52 -1.77 -0.28
CA VAL A 11 1.77 -1.71 -1.54
C VAL A 11 2.77 -1.56 -2.70
N PRO A 12 2.58 -2.27 -3.82
CA PRO A 12 3.44 -2.12 -4.99
C PRO A 12 3.45 -0.68 -5.51
N ALA A 13 4.64 -0.18 -5.88
CA ALA A 13 4.79 1.13 -6.49
C ALA A 13 4.08 1.18 -7.84
N VAL A 14 3.62 2.37 -8.27
CA VAL A 14 2.86 2.56 -9.51
C VAL A 14 3.53 1.88 -10.72
N ARG A 15 4.85 1.99 -10.82
CA ARG A 15 5.67 1.42 -11.91
C ARG A 15 5.64 -0.12 -11.94
N ASP A 16 5.47 -0.74 -10.78
CA ASP A 16 5.49 -2.19 -10.60
C ASP A 16 4.09 -2.79 -10.60
N ARG A 17 3.02 -1.98 -10.64
CA ARG A 17 1.63 -2.47 -10.67
C ARG A 17 1.27 -3.15 -11.99
N ALA A 18 1.87 -2.72 -13.10
CA ALA A 18 1.70 -3.34 -14.40
C ALA A 18 2.44 -4.69 -14.52
N GLN A 19 3.50 -4.88 -13.74
CA GLN A 19 4.26 -6.13 -13.64
C GLN A 19 4.59 -6.41 -12.18
N PRO A 20 3.62 -6.96 -11.42
CA PRO A 20 3.78 -7.13 -9.98
C PRO A 20 4.96 -8.05 -9.66
N ALA A 21 6.01 -7.48 -9.09
CA ALA A 21 7.15 -8.21 -8.55
C ALA A 21 6.97 -8.38 -7.04
N GLY A 22 6.75 -9.62 -6.58
CA GLY A 22 6.61 -9.94 -5.15
C GLY A 22 5.50 -10.97 -4.87
N GLY A 23 5.75 -11.87 -3.90
CA GLY A 23 4.88 -13.03 -3.65
C GLY A 23 3.43 -12.68 -3.31
N LEU A 24 3.19 -11.61 -2.55
CA LEU A 24 1.83 -11.19 -2.17
C LEU A 24 1.02 -10.66 -3.35
N ALA A 25 1.63 -9.85 -4.22
CA ALA A 25 0.94 -9.26 -5.38
C ALA A 25 0.63 -10.28 -6.46
N VAL A 26 1.50 -11.27 -6.64
CA VAL A 26 1.23 -12.41 -7.52
C VAL A 26 0.11 -13.29 -6.94
N ALA A 27 0.15 -13.59 -5.64
CA ALA A 27 -0.83 -14.46 -4.98
C ALA A 27 -2.25 -13.87 -4.96
N LEU A 28 -2.38 -12.54 -4.85
CA LEU A 28 -3.68 -11.89 -4.77
C LEU A 28 -4.30 -11.56 -6.12
N ARG A 29 -3.54 -11.64 -7.23
CA ARG A 29 -3.98 -11.21 -8.57
C ARG A 29 -5.36 -11.74 -8.95
N ASP A 30 -5.61 -13.02 -8.74
CA ASP A 30 -6.88 -13.66 -9.12
C ASP A 30 -8.05 -13.25 -8.20
N ALA A 31 -7.77 -12.90 -6.94
CA ALA A 31 -8.77 -12.41 -5.99
C ALA A 31 -9.18 -10.96 -6.25
N VAL A 32 -8.24 -10.16 -6.79
CA VAL A 32 -8.52 -8.78 -7.19
C VAL A 32 -9.19 -8.71 -8.56
N GLN A 33 -9.00 -9.69 -9.43
CA GLN A 33 -9.65 -9.73 -10.74
C GLN A 33 -11.17 -9.95 -10.61
N GLY A 34 -11.97 -9.06 -11.21
CA GLY A 34 -13.41 -9.25 -11.38
C GLY A 34 -14.33 -8.61 -10.33
N GLN A 35 -13.78 -7.88 -9.35
CA GLN A 35 -14.56 -7.09 -8.39
C GLN A 35 -13.85 -5.80 -7.99
N GLU A 36 -14.59 -4.78 -7.53
CA GLU A 36 -13.96 -3.56 -7.01
C GLU A 36 -13.15 -3.86 -5.75
N CYS A 37 -11.88 -3.44 -5.75
CA CYS A 37 -10.96 -3.63 -4.64
C CYS A 37 -10.31 -2.32 -4.20
N LEU A 38 -10.21 -2.12 -2.89
CA LEU A 38 -9.33 -1.13 -2.28
C LEU A 38 -8.11 -1.86 -1.68
N TRP A 39 -6.91 -1.48 -2.10
CA TRP A 39 -5.67 -1.96 -1.52
C TRP A 39 -4.97 -0.84 -0.75
N PHE A 40 -4.97 -0.95 0.58
CA PHE A 40 -4.39 0.02 1.49
C PHE A 40 -3.08 -0.47 2.12
N GLY A 41 -2.12 0.45 2.30
CA GLY A 41 -0.87 0.15 3.03
C GLY A 41 0.22 1.21 2.88
N TRP A 42 1.44 0.88 3.30
CA TRP A 42 2.58 1.78 3.16
C TRP A 42 3.06 1.87 1.72
N SER A 43 3.35 3.09 1.27
CA SER A 43 3.72 3.41 -0.12
C SER A 43 5.05 2.81 -0.56
N GLY A 44 6.04 2.84 0.33
CA GLY A 44 7.28 3.31 -0.27
C GLY A 44 8.25 3.91 0.70
N GLN A 45 7.79 5.05 1.17
CA GLN A 45 8.61 6.21 1.39
C GLN A 45 8.58 6.55 2.86
N GLN A 46 9.72 7.07 3.33
CA GLN A 46 9.81 7.67 4.64
C GLN A 46 9.77 9.19 4.48
N ILE A 47 8.98 9.85 5.31
CA ILE A 47 8.92 11.31 5.42
C ILE A 47 9.57 11.77 6.74
N PRO A 48 9.98 13.04 6.84
CA PRO A 48 10.40 13.63 8.11
C PRO A 48 9.32 13.50 9.18
N ASP A 49 9.72 13.40 10.46
CA ASP A 49 8.79 13.22 11.57
C ASP A 49 7.85 14.43 11.75
N ASP A 50 8.33 15.64 11.43
CA ASP A 50 7.57 16.90 11.46
C ASP A 50 6.53 17.01 10.34
N GLU A 51 6.65 16.22 9.28
CA GLU A 51 5.63 16.12 8.21
C GLU A 51 4.57 15.05 8.50
N GLY A 52 4.70 14.32 9.61
CA GLY A 52 3.84 13.19 9.94
C GLY A 52 2.36 13.53 10.12
N GLU A 53 2.05 14.70 10.67
CA GLU A 53 0.68 15.17 10.92
C GLU A 53 -0.03 15.64 9.64
N ASP A 54 0.74 16.22 8.70
CA ASP A 54 0.22 16.77 7.44
C ASP A 54 0.21 15.74 6.29
N ARG A 55 0.61 14.49 6.57
CA ARG A 55 0.68 13.45 5.54
C ARG A 55 -0.68 13.23 4.89
N ARG A 56 -0.66 13.01 3.58
CA ARG A 56 -1.86 12.72 2.79
C ARG A 56 -1.85 11.28 2.32
N VAL A 57 -3.04 10.71 2.18
CA VAL A 57 -3.21 9.43 1.49
C VAL A 57 -3.05 9.69 0.00
N SER A 58 -2.09 9.03 -0.65
CA SER A 58 -2.00 8.97 -2.10
C SER A 58 -3.00 7.94 -2.62
N ILE A 59 -3.83 8.35 -3.58
CA ILE A 59 -4.85 7.50 -4.18
C ILE A 59 -4.60 7.38 -5.67
N ASP A 60 -4.50 6.15 -6.14
CA ASP A 60 -4.34 5.83 -7.56
C ASP A 60 -5.25 4.66 -7.91
N THR A 61 -5.82 4.63 -9.10
CA THR A 61 -6.64 3.49 -9.55
C THR A 61 -6.05 2.90 -10.83
N VAL A 62 -5.90 1.57 -10.83
CA VAL A 62 -5.50 0.79 -12.01
C VAL A 62 -6.53 -0.33 -12.16
N ASP A 63 -7.17 -0.38 -13.33
CA ASP A 63 -8.29 -1.28 -13.62
C ASP A 63 -9.40 -1.17 -12.56
N ASN A 64 -9.69 -2.26 -11.85
CA ASN A 64 -10.68 -2.38 -10.80
C ASN A 64 -10.09 -2.27 -9.38
N VAL A 65 -8.83 -1.82 -9.27
CA VAL A 65 -8.08 -1.74 -8.00
C VAL A 65 -7.73 -0.30 -7.69
N THR A 66 -8.29 0.22 -6.61
CA THR A 66 -7.87 1.49 -6.00
C THR A 66 -6.76 1.21 -5.00
N TYR A 67 -5.59 1.78 -5.22
CA TYR A 67 -4.47 1.77 -4.29
C TYR A 67 -4.52 3.04 -3.43
N ALA A 68 -4.55 2.86 -2.12
CA ALA A 68 -4.49 3.95 -1.15
C ALA A 68 -3.24 3.77 -0.29
N THR A 69 -2.25 4.64 -0.49
CA THR A 69 -0.97 4.52 0.21
C THR A 69 -0.68 5.70 1.10
N VAL A 70 -0.07 5.42 2.24
CA VAL A 70 0.47 6.43 3.16
C VAL A 70 1.98 6.32 3.21
N ASP A 71 2.65 7.44 3.44
CA ASP A 71 4.06 7.46 3.81
C ASP A 71 4.17 7.28 5.33
N LEU A 72 5.28 6.69 5.78
CA LEU A 72 5.58 6.55 7.21
C LEU A 72 6.63 7.58 7.60
N THR A 73 6.56 8.12 8.81
CA THR A 73 7.69 8.88 9.32
C THR A 73 8.86 7.95 9.65
N LYS A 74 10.05 8.50 9.88
CA LYS A 74 11.20 7.69 10.28
C LYS A 74 10.94 6.99 11.61
N SER A 75 10.38 7.71 12.58
CA SER A 75 10.05 7.15 13.89
C SER A 75 9.01 6.02 13.81
N GLU A 76 8.00 6.15 12.94
CA GLU A 76 7.00 5.10 12.73
C GLU A 76 7.56 3.89 11.99
N TYR A 77 8.37 4.12 10.95
CA TYR A 77 9.05 3.03 10.26
C TYR A 77 9.92 2.24 11.23
N ASN A 78 10.74 2.93 12.03
CA ASN A 78 11.60 2.29 13.02
C ASN A 78 10.77 1.54 14.06
N GLY A 79 9.71 2.15 14.59
CA GLY A 79 8.83 1.50 15.58
C GLY A 79 8.11 0.26 15.05
N PHE A 80 7.72 0.27 13.78
CA PHE A 80 6.94 -0.81 13.15
C PHE A 80 7.81 -1.91 12.54
N TYR A 81 8.96 -1.57 11.94
CA TYR A 81 9.83 -2.51 11.23
C TYR A 81 11.13 -2.85 11.97
N GLU A 82 11.70 -1.94 12.76
CA GLU A 82 12.99 -2.16 13.45
C GLU A 82 12.82 -2.44 14.95
N GLY A 83 11.67 -2.08 15.55
CA GLY A 83 11.37 -2.25 16.97
C GLY A 83 10.78 -3.61 17.36
N TYR A 84 10.36 -4.43 16.38
CA TYR A 84 9.87 -5.80 16.56
C TYR A 84 10.65 -6.72 15.63
N SER A 85 11.86 -7.09 16.03
CA SER A 85 12.68 -8.16 15.45
C SER A 85 13.52 -8.81 16.54
#